data_AF-A0A522PEY3-F1
#
_entry.id   AF-A0A522PEY3-F1
#
_cell.length_a   1.000
_cell.length_b   1.000
_cell.length_c   1.000
_cell.angle_alpha   90.00
_cell.angle_beta   90.00
_cell.angle_gamma   90.00
#
_symmetry.space_group_name_H-M   'P 1'
#
loop_
_entity.id
_entity.type
_entity.pdbx_description
1 polymer ?
#
loop_
_entity_poly.entity_id
_entity_poly.type
_entity_poly.pdbx_seq_one_letter_code
_entity_poly.pdbx_strand_id
1 'polypeptide(L)'
;MGNVEQVVIARRTGFCYGVREAIDEARLAASRGKQTHTLGQVVHNEGVIAELDAQGIATVESLDDVAEGAAVVIRAHGVRPDVMARAEARGLDVIDGTCTWVIAEQKAIEGLVAEEDDRVALG
;
A
#
# COMPACT_ATOMS: atom_id res chain seq x y z
N MET A 1 15.16 -37.91 -14.33
CA MET A 1 15.18 -36.48 -14.00
C MET A 1 15.24 -35.72 -15.31
N GLY A 2 14.27 -34.88 -15.62
CA GLY A 2 14.34 -34.04 -16.83
C GLY A 2 15.33 -32.90 -16.62
N ASN A 3 16.17 -32.63 -17.60
CA ASN A 3 17.11 -31.51 -17.56
C ASN A 3 16.40 -30.26 -18.11
N VAL A 4 16.52 -29.12 -17.43
CA VAL A 4 16.03 -27.84 -17.96
C VAL A 4 17.03 -27.37 -19.01
N GLU A 5 16.62 -27.38 -20.29
CA GLU A 5 17.49 -26.99 -21.41
C GLU A 5 17.62 -25.47 -21.57
N GLN A 6 16.62 -24.69 -21.15
CA GLN A 6 16.63 -23.23 -21.29
C GLN A 6 15.73 -22.54 -20.25
N VAL A 7 16.22 -21.44 -19.68
CA VAL A 7 15.46 -20.51 -18.85
C VAL A 7 15.37 -19.17 -19.58
N VAL A 8 14.16 -18.63 -19.74
CA VAL A 8 13.93 -17.33 -20.39
C VAL A 8 13.16 -16.43 -19.43
N ILE A 9 13.62 -15.19 -19.29
CA ILE A 9 12.98 -14.16 -18.45
C ILE A 9 12.26 -13.17 -19.35
N ALA A 10 11.02 -12.84 -19.01
CA ALA A 10 10.25 -11.84 -19.74
C ALA A 10 10.91 -10.45 -19.65
N ARG A 11 10.85 -9.68 -20.75
CA ARG A 11 11.44 -8.32 -20.81
C ARG A 11 10.85 -7.36 -19.76
N ARG A 12 9.56 -7.54 -19.42
CA ARG A 12 8.88 -6.78 -18.36
C ARG A 12 8.48 -7.78 -17.28
N THR A 13 9.20 -7.77 -16.18
CA THR A 13 8.98 -8.61 -15.01
C THR A 13 9.37 -7.84 -13.75
N GLY A 14 8.87 -8.26 -12.58
CA GLY A 14 9.10 -7.61 -11.30
C GLY A 14 8.06 -6.54 -10.94
N PHE A 15 8.45 -5.60 -10.07
CA PHE A 15 7.52 -4.62 -9.51
C PHE A 15 7.07 -3.56 -10.52
N CYS A 16 5.76 -3.28 -10.53
CA CYS A 16 5.22 -2.11 -11.21
C CYS A 16 5.56 -0.83 -10.43
N TYR A 17 5.31 0.33 -11.04
CA TYR A 17 5.58 1.63 -10.43
C TYR A 17 4.88 1.81 -9.08
N GLY A 18 3.55 1.60 -9.01
CA GLY A 18 2.79 1.81 -7.76
C GLY A 18 3.24 0.90 -6.60
N VAL A 19 3.71 -0.32 -6.90
CA VAL A 19 4.29 -1.20 -5.88
C VAL A 19 5.62 -0.64 -5.35
N ARG A 20 6.50 -0.15 -6.24
CA ARG A 20 7.78 0.42 -5.82
C ARG A 20 7.59 1.66 -4.95
N GLU A 21 6.73 2.58 -5.37
CA GLU A 21 6.45 3.80 -4.61
C GLU A 21 5.98 3.49 -3.19
N ALA A 22 5.01 2.57 -3.03
CA ALA A 22 4.51 2.20 -1.70
C ALA A 22 5.60 1.62 -0.79
N ILE A 23 6.51 0.82 -1.34
CA ILE A 23 7.64 0.23 -0.60
C ILE A 23 8.69 1.30 -0.27
N ASP A 24 9.01 2.16 -1.24
CA ASP A 24 10.07 3.16 -1.11
C ASP A 24 9.66 4.27 -0.13
N GLU A 25 8.40 4.70 -0.12
CA GLU A 25 7.87 5.65 0.86
C GLU A 25 7.89 5.07 2.29
N ALA A 26 7.56 3.79 2.46
CA ALA A 26 7.68 3.13 3.76
C ALA A 26 9.11 3.12 4.29
N ARG A 27 10.07 2.80 3.42
CA ARG A 27 11.50 2.81 3.74
C ARG A 27 12.00 4.21 4.04
N LEU A 28 11.55 5.20 3.27
CA LEU A 28 11.94 6.60 3.44
C LEU A 28 11.47 7.13 4.80
N ALA A 29 10.22 6.86 5.19
CA ALA A 29 9.69 7.26 6.50
C ALA A 29 10.47 6.66 7.66
N ALA A 30 10.75 5.35 7.59
CA ALA A 30 11.56 4.67 8.60
C ALA A 30 12.99 5.24 8.66
N SER A 31 13.60 5.52 7.51
CA SER A 31 14.96 6.10 7.45
C SER A 31 15.08 7.48 8.09
N ARG A 32 13.96 8.22 8.21
CA ARG A 32 13.87 9.51 8.90
C ARG A 32 13.75 9.37 10.42
N GLY A 33 13.85 8.15 10.95
CA GLY A 33 13.79 7.84 12.38
C GLY A 33 12.37 7.81 12.96
N LYS A 34 11.35 7.75 12.10
CA LYS A 34 9.95 7.69 12.52
C LYS A 34 9.52 6.24 12.72
N GLN A 35 8.86 5.94 13.84
CA GLN A 35 8.18 4.66 14.00
C GLN A 35 7.17 4.52 12.86
N THR A 36 7.33 3.50 12.02
CA THR A 36 6.59 3.37 10.76
C THR A 36 5.92 2.01 10.71
N HIS A 37 4.66 2.01 10.32
CA HIS A 37 3.84 0.81 10.13
C HIS A 37 3.19 0.82 8.75
N THR A 38 2.93 -0.36 8.19
CA THR A 38 2.03 -0.49 7.03
C THR A 38 0.66 -0.93 7.51
N LEU A 39 -0.41 -0.27 7.05
CA LEU A 39 -1.78 -0.72 7.34
C LEU A 39 -2.14 -1.88 6.39
N GLY A 40 -2.08 -3.08 6.92
CA GLY A 40 -2.06 -4.33 6.18
C GLY A 40 -0.77 -4.50 5.37
N GLN A 41 -0.71 -5.56 4.59
CA GLN A 41 0.43 -5.83 3.72
C GLN A 41 0.53 -4.72 2.65
N VAL A 42 1.69 -4.05 2.58
CA VAL A 42 1.95 -3.01 1.55
C VAL A 42 1.84 -3.59 0.14
N VAL A 43 2.25 -4.86 -0.01
CA VAL A 43 2.07 -5.72 -1.18
C VAL A 43 1.89 -7.17 -0.75
N HIS A 44 1.23 -7.98 -1.58
CA HIS A 44 1.09 -9.43 -1.35
C HIS A 44 2.36 -10.19 -1.78
N ASN A 45 3.47 -9.91 -1.09
CA ASN A 45 4.76 -10.59 -1.31
C ASN A 45 5.45 -10.81 0.04
N GLU A 46 5.52 -12.08 0.46
CA GLU A 46 6.08 -12.48 1.76
C GLU A 46 7.55 -12.07 1.93
N GLY A 47 8.35 -12.13 0.85
CA GLY A 47 9.74 -11.69 0.89
C GLY A 47 9.86 -10.19 1.18
N VAL A 48 9.04 -9.37 0.53
CA VAL A 48 9.00 -7.92 0.79
C VAL A 48 8.51 -7.62 2.20
N ILE A 49 7.50 -8.35 2.69
CA ILE A 49 6.99 -8.18 4.05
C ILE A 49 8.09 -8.47 5.07
N ALA A 50 8.82 -9.58 4.90
CA ALA A 50 9.94 -9.93 5.77
C ALA A 50 11.10 -8.92 5.70
N GLU A 51 11.41 -8.39 4.51
CA GLU A 51 12.43 -7.34 4.34
C GLU A 51 12.06 -6.04 5.07
N LEU A 52 10.78 -5.65 5.05
CA LEU A 52 10.30 -4.44 5.73
C LEU A 52 10.28 -4.63 7.25
N ASP A 53 9.84 -5.79 7.74
CA ASP A 53 9.87 -6.12 9.16
C ASP A 53 11.30 -6.09 9.73
N ALA A 54 12.26 -6.65 8.99
CA ALA A 54 13.68 -6.58 9.34
C ALA A 54 14.25 -5.15 9.36
N GLN A 55 13.59 -4.21 8.68
CA GLN A 55 13.90 -2.77 8.70
C GLN A 55 13.12 -2.00 9.77
N GLY A 56 12.36 -2.70 10.63
CA GLY A 56 11.55 -2.10 11.69
C GLY A 56 10.20 -1.55 11.22
N ILE A 57 9.77 -1.88 10.00
CA ILE A 57 8.49 -1.46 9.42
C ILE A 57 7.50 -2.61 9.57
N ALA A 58 6.83 -2.66 10.72
CA ALA A 58 5.89 -3.73 11.02
C ALA A 58 4.53 -3.50 10.33
N THR A 59 3.94 -4.59 9.83
CA THR A 59 2.55 -4.59 9.36
C THR A 59 1.58 -4.64 10.54
N VAL A 60 0.54 -3.81 10.49
CA VAL A 60 -0.56 -3.78 11.46
C VAL A 60 -1.90 -3.97 10.76
N GLU A 61 -2.86 -4.63 11.41
CA GLU A 61 -4.19 -4.85 10.83
C GLU A 61 -5.19 -3.75 11.25
N SER A 62 -4.93 -3.08 12.37
CA SER A 62 -5.74 -1.95 12.84
C SER A 62 -4.89 -0.71 13.04
N LEU A 63 -5.50 0.45 12.79
CA LEU A 63 -4.92 1.73 13.19
C LEU A 63 -4.71 1.77 14.72
N ASP A 64 -5.55 1.11 15.50
CA ASP A 64 -5.47 1.13 16.98
C ASP A 64 -4.16 0.54 17.53
N ASP A 65 -3.46 -0.28 16.74
CA ASP A 65 -2.17 -0.87 17.09
C ASP A 65 -1.00 0.10 16.85
N VAL A 66 -1.27 1.27 16.27
CA VAL A 66 -0.28 2.31 15.96
C VAL A 66 -0.32 3.40 17.02
N ALA A 67 0.84 3.72 17.58
CA ALA A 67 1.01 4.82 18.52
C ALA A 67 0.76 6.19 17.84
N GLU A 68 0.21 7.14 18.60
CA GLU A 68 0.02 8.52 18.14
C GLU A 68 1.36 9.14 17.67
N GLY A 69 1.31 9.90 16.58
CA GLY A 69 2.49 10.53 15.99
C GLY A 69 3.40 9.59 15.18
N ALA A 70 3.16 8.27 15.17
CA ALA A 70 3.84 7.34 14.28
C ALA A 70 3.37 7.52 12.82
N ALA A 71 4.18 7.05 11.88
CA ALA A 71 3.83 7.00 10.46
C ALA A 71 3.04 5.73 10.13
N VAL A 72 1.99 5.89 9.32
CA VAL A 72 1.23 4.76 8.76
C VAL A 72 1.22 4.86 7.24
N VAL A 73 1.73 3.82 6.59
CA VAL A 73 1.77 3.70 5.14
C VAL A 73 0.54 2.95 4.68
N ILE A 74 -0.21 3.58 3.80
CA ILE A 74 -1.37 3.00 3.14
C ILE A 74 -0.87 2.15 1.97
N ARG A 75 -1.32 0.90 1.91
CA ARG A 75 -0.92 -0.07 0.88
C ARG A 75 -1.32 0.35 -0.54
N ALA A 76 -0.62 -0.18 -1.55
CA ALA A 76 -0.84 0.18 -2.96
C ALA A 76 -2.28 -0.04 -3.48
N HIS A 77 -3.04 -0.93 -2.82
CA HIS A 77 -4.44 -1.22 -3.13
C HIS A 77 -5.42 -0.17 -2.60
N GLY A 78 -4.94 0.80 -1.82
CA GLY A 78 -5.76 1.79 -1.14
C GLY A 78 -6.55 1.23 0.04
N VAL A 79 -7.28 2.15 0.65
CA VAL A 79 -8.24 1.92 1.75
C VAL A 79 -9.48 2.75 1.49
N ARG A 80 -10.51 2.56 2.32
CA ARG A 80 -11.72 3.39 2.27
C ARG A 80 -11.42 4.82 2.77
N PRO A 81 -12.14 5.85 2.28
CA PRO A 81 -11.96 7.23 2.74
C PRO A 81 -12.09 7.41 4.26
N ASP A 82 -12.99 6.65 4.91
CA ASP A 82 -13.18 6.70 6.37
C ASP A 82 -11.95 6.20 7.16
N VAL A 83 -11.15 5.30 6.57
CA VAL A 83 -9.90 4.82 7.18
C VAL A 83 -8.82 5.90 7.13
N MET A 84 -8.71 6.62 6.01
CA MET A 84 -7.81 7.77 5.87
C MET A 84 -8.12 8.84 6.91
N ALA A 85 -9.39 9.28 6.96
CA ALA A 85 -9.85 10.29 7.90
C ALA A 85 -9.63 9.87 9.36
N ARG A 86 -9.83 8.59 9.69
CA ARG A 86 -9.57 8.06 11.03
C ARG A 86 -8.08 8.09 11.39
N ALA A 87 -7.18 7.80 10.44
CA ALA A 87 -5.74 7.85 10.68
C ALA A 87 -5.27 9.28 10.97
N GLU A 88 -5.73 10.25 10.17
CA GLU A 88 -5.47 11.68 10.39
C GLU A 88 -6.03 12.17 11.74
N ALA A 89 -7.28 11.80 12.06
CA ALA A 89 -7.92 12.19 13.32
C ALA A 89 -7.22 11.63 14.57
N ARG A 90 -6.46 10.52 14.42
CA ARG A 90 -5.62 9.95 15.49
C ARG A 90 -4.23 10.59 15.58
N GLY A 91 -3.96 11.64 14.81
CA GLY A 91 -2.65 12.30 14.79
C GLY A 91 -1.54 11.42 14.20
N LEU A 92 -1.89 10.45 13.35
CA LEU A 92 -0.89 9.67 12.63
C LEU A 92 -0.36 10.47 11.44
N ASP A 93 0.89 10.20 11.07
CA ASP A 93 1.47 10.71 9.83
C ASP A 93 1.14 9.75 8.70
N VAL A 94 0.10 10.10 7.94
CA VAL A 94 -0.44 9.25 6.90
C VAL A 94 0.39 9.41 5.63
N ILE A 95 0.97 8.30 5.19
CA ILE A 95 1.71 8.20 3.94
C ILE A 95 0.83 7.42 2.97
N ASP A 96 0.26 8.12 1.99
CA ASP A 96 -0.60 7.49 1.00
C ASP A 96 0.22 6.77 -0.08
N GLY A 97 0.47 5.48 0.13
CA GLY A 97 1.12 4.61 -0.84
C GLY A 97 0.16 4.05 -1.90
N THR A 98 -1.09 4.52 -1.99
CA THR A 98 -2.07 4.03 -2.97
C THR A 98 -1.56 4.27 -4.39
N CYS A 99 -1.63 3.24 -5.23
CA CYS A 99 -1.22 3.34 -6.64
C CYS A 99 -2.02 4.45 -7.35
N THR A 100 -1.35 5.31 -8.13
CA THR A 100 -2.01 6.42 -8.84
C THR A 100 -3.18 5.98 -9.73
N TRP A 101 -3.11 4.77 -10.28
CA TRP A 101 -4.20 4.18 -11.05
C TRP A 101 -5.40 3.82 -10.16
N VAL A 102 -5.17 3.30 -8.95
CA VAL A 102 -6.23 3.02 -7.97
C VAL A 102 -6.88 4.32 -7.49
N ILE A 103 -6.09 5.37 -7.24
CA ILE A 103 -6.62 6.70 -6.90
C ILE A 103 -7.53 7.23 -8.03
N ALA A 104 -7.12 7.06 -9.29
CA ALA A 104 -7.92 7.48 -10.43
C ALA A 104 -9.26 6.72 -10.50
N GLU A 105 -9.25 5.41 -10.29
CA GLU A 105 -10.48 4.58 -10.23
C GLU A 105 -11.39 5.01 -9.06
N GLN A 106 -10.83 5.24 -7.87
CA GLN A 106 -11.61 5.69 -6.71
C GLN A 106 -12.29 7.03 -6.98
N LYS A 107 -11.58 8.00 -7.58
CA LYS A 107 -12.16 9.30 -7.96
C LYS A 107 -13.24 9.18 -9.03
N ALA A 108 -13.06 8.30 -10.01
CA ALA A 108 -14.08 8.03 -11.01
C ALA A 108 -15.35 7.47 -10.37
N ILE A 109 -15.21 6.55 -9.42
CA ILE A 109 -16.33 5.98 -8.65
C ILE A 109 -17.04 7.07 -7.82
N GLU A 110 -16.30 7.96 -7.16
CA GLU A 110 -16.89 9.08 -6.40
C GLU A 110 -17.71 10.01 -7.29
N GLY A 111 -17.19 10.36 -8.48
CA GLY A 111 -17.89 11.18 -9.46
C GLY A 111 -19.18 10.53 -9.92
N LEU A 112 -19.12 9.23 -10.25
CA LEU A 112 -20.31 8.45 -10.55
C LEU A 112 -21.29 8.53 -9.38
N VAL A 113 -20.86 8.23 -8.14
CA VAL A 113 -21.68 8.26 -6.90
C VAL A 113 -22.50 9.54 -6.77
N ALA A 114 -21.92 10.69 -7.14
CA ALA A 114 -22.59 11.98 -7.08
C ALA A 114 -23.69 12.18 -8.15
N GLU A 115 -23.62 11.48 -9.29
CA GLU A 115 -24.53 11.62 -10.43
C GLU A 115 -25.76 10.69 -10.37
N GLU A 116 -25.97 9.96 -9.27
CA GLU A 116 -27.09 9.00 -9.07
C GLU A 116 -27.26 7.87 -10.12
N ASP A 117 -26.26 7.63 -10.98
CA ASP A 117 -26.27 6.52 -11.94
C ASP A 117 -26.20 5.10 -11.31
N ASP A 118 -26.74 4.09 -12.00
CA ASP A 118 -26.55 2.67 -11.66
C ASP A 118 -25.08 2.25 -11.81
N ARG A 119 -24.57 1.45 -10.87
CA ARG A 119 -23.12 1.16 -10.75
C ARG A 119 -22.83 -0.32 -10.65
N VAL A 120 -21.82 -0.75 -11.42
CA VAL A 120 -21.28 -2.11 -11.35
C VAL A 120 -19.77 -2.00 -11.24
N ALA A 121 -19.22 -2.45 -10.12
CA ALA A 121 -17.78 -2.66 -9.96
C ALA A 121 -17.44 -4.10 -10.37
N LEU A 122 -16.51 -4.26 -11.30
CA LEU A 122 -15.97 -5.56 -11.71
C LEU A 122 -14.63 -5.76 -11.01
N GLY A 123 -14.50 -6.83 -10.23
CA GLY A 123 -13.31 -7.19 -9.46
C GLY A 123 -12.85 -8.61 -9.73
#